data_AF-A0A8H3J2P2-F1
#
_entry.id   AF-A0A8H3J2P2-F1
#
_cell.length_a   1.000
_cell.length_b   1.000
_cell.length_c   1.000
_cell.angle_alpha   90.00
_cell.angle_beta   90.00
_cell.angle_gamma   90.00
#
_symmetry.space_group_name_H-M   'P 1'
#
loop_
_entity.id
_entity.type
_entity.pdbx_description
1 polymer ?
#
loop_
_entity_poly.entity_id
_entity_poly.type
_entity_poly.pdbx_seq_one_letter_code
_entity_poly.pdbx_strand_id
1 'polypeptide(L)'
;MVSSGVWAGKIPLDRAHSLQEVGGLKQTMKQELERIGYLGAMEPSFRAMPIAAHFELHIAKMILHSHRLATKYSSLASTGLLSVLPGSTNTVPGTVQFSLDIRAGEDDRLMMLEHELKVDFEKIAKNEAVDGLNESGATGKGCTVEWTLDAPSEAIKFDNDCIRCVDESARELFGGEHENLTLPMISGAGQYDFPDPNSFRWFHS
;
A
#
# COMPACT_ATOMS: atom_id res chain seq x y z
N MET A 1 -7.80 5.33 -32.92
CA MET A 1 -8.54 4.50 -31.96
C MET A 1 -9.94 5.05 -31.79
N VAL A 2 -10.98 4.24 -32.02
CA VAL A 2 -12.39 4.66 -31.91
C VAL A 2 -12.80 4.84 -30.45
N SER A 3 -12.42 3.90 -29.58
CA SER A 3 -12.83 3.88 -28.17
C SER A 3 -12.36 5.11 -27.38
N SER A 4 -11.12 5.55 -27.57
CA SER A 4 -10.61 6.76 -26.92
C SER A 4 -11.26 8.04 -27.45
N GLY A 5 -11.64 8.07 -28.74
CA GLY A 5 -12.40 9.16 -29.32
C GLY A 5 -13.82 9.25 -28.77
N VAL A 6 -14.48 8.12 -28.53
CA VAL A 6 -15.78 8.06 -27.87
C VAL A 6 -15.66 8.54 -26.42
N TRP A 7 -14.69 7.99 -25.68
CA TRP A 7 -14.46 8.34 -24.28
C TRP A 7 -14.17 9.83 -24.06
N ALA A 8 -13.41 10.45 -24.95
CA ALA A 8 -13.10 11.89 -24.93
C ALA A 8 -14.24 12.77 -25.49
N GLY A 9 -15.36 12.19 -25.91
CA GLY A 9 -16.49 12.90 -26.53
C GLY A 9 -16.19 13.47 -27.93
N LYS A 10 -15.12 13.02 -28.59
CA LYS A 10 -14.74 13.44 -29.95
C LYS A 10 -15.43 12.62 -31.03
N ILE A 11 -15.90 11.42 -30.70
CA ILE A 11 -16.66 10.53 -31.58
C ILE A 11 -18.00 10.22 -30.90
N PRO A 12 -19.14 10.53 -31.53
CA PRO A 12 -20.45 10.14 -31.00
C PRO A 12 -20.57 8.62 -30.83
N LEU A 13 -21.19 8.17 -29.74
CA LEU A 13 -21.33 6.74 -29.41
C LEU A 13 -22.11 5.96 -30.48
N ASP A 14 -23.20 6.55 -30.96
CA ASP A 14 -24.02 6.03 -32.06
C ASP A 14 -23.20 5.84 -33.34
N ARG A 15 -22.33 6.81 -33.67
CA ARG A 15 -21.42 6.70 -34.81
C ARG A 15 -20.44 5.55 -34.65
N ALA A 16 -19.82 5.42 -33.47
CA ALA A 16 -18.89 4.33 -33.19
C ALA A 16 -19.58 2.96 -33.26
N HIS A 17 -20.73 2.82 -32.61
CA HIS A 17 -21.55 1.60 -32.62
C HIS A 17 -21.99 1.19 -34.02
N SER A 18 -22.20 2.15 -34.93
CA SER A 18 -22.63 1.90 -36.30
C SER A 18 -21.49 1.56 -37.27
N LEU A 19 -20.23 1.62 -36.84
CA LEU A 19 -19.09 1.25 -37.70
C LEU A 19 -19.20 -0.22 -38.10
N GLN A 20 -19.10 -0.50 -39.40
CA GLN A 20 -19.13 -1.85 -39.95
C GLN A 20 -17.72 -2.43 -40.03
N GLU A 21 -17.62 -3.75 -39.94
CA GLU A 21 -16.36 -4.44 -40.19
C GLU A 21 -15.86 -4.26 -41.63
N VAL A 22 -14.55 -4.44 -41.80
CA VAL A 22 -13.91 -4.45 -43.11
C VAL A 22 -13.78 -5.91 -43.52
N GLY A 23 -14.61 -6.39 -44.46
CA GLY A 23 -14.58 -7.80 -44.86
C GLY A 23 -15.86 -8.35 -45.48
N GLY A 24 -16.98 -7.64 -45.36
CA GLY A 24 -18.23 -7.97 -46.05
C GLY A 24 -19.27 -8.69 -45.21
N LEU A 25 -19.00 -9.06 -43.95
CA LEU A 25 -20.08 -9.36 -43.01
C LEU A 25 -20.70 -8.01 -42.60
N LYS A 26 -22.03 -7.93 -42.58
CA LYS A 26 -22.75 -6.69 -42.25
C LYS A 26 -22.83 -6.44 -40.74
N GLN A 27 -21.82 -6.87 -39.98
CA GLN A 27 -21.80 -6.71 -38.53
C GLN A 27 -21.26 -5.34 -38.14
N THR A 28 -21.89 -4.76 -37.12
CA THR A 28 -21.54 -3.46 -36.55
C THR A 28 -20.67 -3.64 -35.31
N MET A 29 -19.90 -2.61 -34.96
CA MET A 29 -19.09 -2.60 -33.74
C MET A 29 -19.93 -2.92 -32.49
N LYS A 30 -21.18 -2.44 -32.43
CA LYS A 30 -22.10 -2.78 -31.34
C LYS A 30 -22.40 -4.28 -31.26
N GLN A 31 -22.74 -4.89 -32.39
CA GLN A 31 -23.05 -6.33 -32.43
C GLN A 31 -21.83 -7.16 -32.03
N GLU A 32 -20.63 -6.76 -32.44
CA GLU A 32 -19.41 -7.43 -32.02
C GLU A 32 -19.16 -7.27 -30.52
N LEU A 33 -19.30 -6.07 -29.96
CA LEU A 33 -19.19 -5.83 -28.51
C LEU A 33 -20.20 -6.65 -27.71
N GLU A 34 -21.44 -6.77 -28.19
CA GLU A 34 -22.46 -7.66 -27.60
C GLU A 34 -22.03 -9.13 -27.69
N ARG A 35 -21.57 -9.57 -28.86
CA ARG A 35 -21.15 -10.96 -29.11
C ARG A 35 -19.99 -11.41 -28.20
N ILE A 36 -19.03 -10.52 -27.94
CA ILE A 36 -17.89 -10.82 -27.06
C ILE A 36 -18.15 -10.52 -25.58
N GLY A 37 -19.31 -9.94 -25.23
CA GLY A 37 -19.66 -9.59 -23.85
C GLY A 37 -18.99 -8.32 -23.33
N TYR A 38 -18.50 -7.43 -24.22
CA TYR A 38 -17.84 -6.16 -23.87
C TYR A 38 -18.75 -4.93 -24.04
N LEU A 39 -20.03 -5.10 -24.40
CA LEU A 39 -20.99 -4.01 -24.35
C LEU A 39 -21.37 -3.72 -22.89
N GLY A 40 -20.61 -2.84 -22.24
CA GLY A 40 -20.85 -2.41 -20.87
C GLY A 40 -22.07 -1.49 -20.73
N ALA A 41 -22.68 -1.47 -19.54
CA ALA A 41 -23.81 -0.59 -19.21
C ALA A 41 -23.38 0.84 -18.83
N MET A 42 -22.09 1.05 -18.56
CA MET A 42 -21.58 2.35 -18.14
C MET A 42 -21.36 3.27 -19.33
N GLU A 43 -21.72 4.54 -19.18
CA GLU A 43 -21.50 5.54 -20.22
C GLU A 43 -19.98 5.70 -20.50
N PRO A 44 -19.54 5.56 -21.77
CA PRO A 44 -18.14 5.68 -22.13
C PRO A 44 -17.76 7.17 -22.24
N SER A 45 -17.63 7.83 -21.09
CA SER A 45 -17.41 9.27 -21.00
C SER A 45 -16.46 9.61 -19.85
N PHE A 46 -15.49 10.49 -20.12
CA PHE A 46 -14.63 11.05 -19.08
C PHE A 46 -15.41 11.81 -17.99
N ARG A 47 -16.65 12.20 -18.26
CA ARG A 47 -17.52 12.87 -17.29
C ARG A 47 -18.22 11.87 -16.38
N ALA A 48 -18.64 10.73 -16.93
CA ALA A 48 -19.25 9.64 -16.16
C ALA A 48 -18.22 8.90 -15.29
N MET A 49 -16.95 8.92 -15.72
CA MET A 49 -15.81 8.42 -14.97
C MET A 49 -14.68 9.46 -14.98
N PRO A 50 -14.76 10.50 -14.12
CA PRO A 50 -13.70 11.48 -13.99
C PRO A 50 -12.44 10.77 -13.48
N ILE A 51 -11.46 10.62 -14.37
CA ILE A 51 -10.14 10.07 -14.05
C ILE A 51 -9.35 11.18 -13.35
N ALA A 52 -9.72 11.46 -12.11
CA ALA A 52 -9.16 12.56 -11.35
C ALA A 52 -8.14 12.09 -10.30
N ALA A 53 -8.13 10.81 -9.94
CA ALA A 53 -7.05 10.17 -9.19
C ALA A 53 -7.11 8.68 -9.46
N HIS A 54 -6.05 8.12 -10.05
CA HIS A 54 -5.92 6.68 -10.18
C HIS A 54 -5.62 6.05 -8.81
N PHE A 55 -5.92 4.76 -8.63
CA PHE A 55 -5.62 4.01 -7.42
C PHE A 55 -4.16 4.21 -6.96
N GLU A 56 -3.23 4.36 -7.90
CA GLU A 56 -1.81 4.62 -7.69
C GLU A 56 -1.57 5.88 -6.84
N LEU A 57 -2.38 6.93 -7.02
CA LEU A 57 -2.25 8.16 -6.24
C LEU A 57 -2.70 7.94 -4.80
N HIS A 58 -3.80 7.22 -4.57
CA HIS A 58 -4.25 6.86 -3.23
C HIS A 58 -3.19 6.04 -2.50
N ILE A 59 -2.58 5.08 -3.19
CA ILE A 59 -1.52 4.23 -2.63
C ILE A 59 -0.26 5.05 -2.32
N ALA A 60 0.17 5.92 -3.24
CA ALA A 60 1.32 6.80 -2.99
C ALA A 60 1.08 7.70 -1.76
N LYS A 61 -0.15 8.22 -1.61
CA LYS A 61 -0.56 9.00 -0.44
C LYS A 61 -0.53 8.17 0.84
N MET A 62 -1.03 6.92 0.81
CA MET A 62 -1.01 6.01 1.95
C MET A 62 0.41 5.67 2.39
N ILE A 63 1.30 5.33 1.45
CA ILE A 63 2.72 5.02 1.74
C ILE A 63 3.44 6.25 2.33
N LEU A 64 3.21 7.43 1.74
CA LEU A 64 3.78 8.67 2.26
C LEU A 64 3.25 8.97 3.67
N HIS A 65 1.94 8.83 3.88
CA HIS A 65 1.29 9.07 5.16
C HIS A 65 1.79 8.11 6.23
N SER A 66 1.96 6.82 5.90
CA SER A 66 2.47 5.84 6.86
C SER A 66 3.85 6.20 7.38
N HIS A 67 4.73 6.70 6.51
CA HIS A 67 6.06 7.14 6.91
C HIS A 67 6.03 8.38 7.80
N ARG A 68 5.20 9.38 7.45
CA ARG A 68 5.02 10.60 8.25
C ARG A 68 4.45 10.30 9.63
N LEU A 69 3.39 9.51 9.68
CA LEU A 69 2.71 9.19 10.92
C LEU A 69 3.63 8.37 11.84
N ALA A 70 4.33 7.36 11.31
CA ALA A 70 5.32 6.62 12.10
C ALA A 70 6.40 7.55 12.69
N THR A 71 6.92 8.50 11.91
CA THR A 71 7.89 9.49 12.39
C THR A 71 7.33 10.33 13.55
N LYS A 72 6.07 10.77 13.46
CA LYS A 72 5.38 11.51 14.53
C LYS A 72 5.26 10.69 15.82
N TYR A 73 5.11 9.37 15.71
CA TYR A 73 5.07 8.42 16.82
C TYR A 73 6.46 7.93 17.26
N SER A 74 7.56 8.49 16.75
CA SER A 74 8.92 7.97 16.98
C SER A 74 9.02 6.46 16.73
N SER A 75 8.37 6.03 15.66
CA SER A 75 8.18 4.64 15.22
C SER A 75 8.66 4.49 13.77
N LEU A 76 8.66 3.28 13.25
CA LEU A 76 9.06 2.96 11.87
C LEU A 76 7.87 2.40 11.09
N ALA A 77 7.78 2.77 9.82
CA ALA A 77 6.86 2.19 8.85
C ALA A 77 7.59 1.97 7.52
N SER A 78 7.50 0.77 6.96
CA SER A 78 8.18 0.37 5.74
C SER A 78 7.24 -0.39 4.80
N THR A 79 7.25 -0.03 3.53
CA THR A 79 6.56 -0.77 2.47
C THR A 79 7.57 -1.58 1.68
N GLY A 80 7.45 -2.91 1.73
CA GLY A 80 8.41 -3.83 1.10
C GLY A 80 7.92 -4.44 -0.21
N LEU A 81 6.61 -4.65 -0.34
CA LEU A 81 5.98 -5.26 -1.50
C LEU A 81 4.90 -4.34 -2.05
N LEU A 82 4.80 -4.26 -3.37
CA LEU A 82 3.76 -3.52 -4.09
C LEU A 82 3.39 -4.27 -5.37
N SER A 83 2.11 -4.60 -5.52
CA SER A 83 1.55 -5.30 -6.67
C SER A 83 0.37 -4.52 -7.24
N VAL A 84 0.42 -4.22 -8.53
CA VAL A 84 -0.57 -3.41 -9.25
C VAL A 84 -1.24 -4.29 -10.31
N LEU A 85 -2.55 -4.49 -10.22
CA LEU A 85 -3.31 -5.38 -11.10
C LEU A 85 -4.31 -4.59 -11.98
N PRO A 86 -4.42 -4.91 -13.28
CA PRO A 86 -3.76 -6.02 -14.00
C PRO A 86 -2.30 -5.77 -14.38
N GLY A 87 -1.76 -4.55 -14.17
CA GLY A 87 -0.36 -4.24 -14.42
C GLY A 87 -0.03 -3.99 -15.89
N SER A 88 -0.61 -2.96 -16.48
CA SER A 88 -0.33 -2.53 -17.86
C SER A 88 -0.14 -1.02 -17.93
N THR A 89 0.81 -0.56 -18.75
CA THR A 89 1.17 0.87 -18.89
C THR A 89 0.00 1.76 -19.32
N ASN A 90 -0.99 1.19 -20.00
CA ASN A 90 -2.13 1.91 -20.57
C ASN A 90 -3.48 1.51 -19.95
N THR A 91 -3.47 0.80 -18.82
CA THR A 91 -4.70 0.38 -18.14
C THR A 91 -4.68 0.90 -16.72
N VAL A 92 -5.71 1.67 -16.35
CA VAL A 92 -5.91 2.09 -14.96
C VAL A 92 -6.05 0.84 -14.10
N PRO A 93 -5.23 0.66 -13.05
CA PRO A 93 -5.33 -0.47 -12.14
C PRO A 93 -6.70 -0.56 -11.49
N GLY A 94 -7.22 -1.78 -11.37
CA GLY A 94 -8.44 -2.07 -10.63
C GLY A 94 -8.16 -2.48 -9.18
N THR A 95 -6.94 -2.94 -8.89
CA THR A 95 -6.54 -3.41 -7.56
C THR A 95 -5.06 -3.14 -7.34
N VAL A 96 -4.71 -2.68 -6.14
CA VAL A 96 -3.33 -2.54 -5.70
C VAL A 96 -3.21 -3.18 -4.32
N GLN A 97 -2.17 -3.98 -4.13
CA GLN A 97 -1.83 -4.60 -2.85
C GLN A 97 -0.41 -4.17 -2.47
N PHE A 98 -0.19 -3.81 -1.21
CA PHE A 98 1.14 -3.52 -0.70
C PHE A 98 1.29 -4.04 0.72
N SER A 99 2.52 -4.35 1.13
CA SER A 99 2.82 -4.71 2.52
C SER A 99 3.17 -3.46 3.33
N LEU A 100 2.84 -3.48 4.62
CA LEU A 100 3.24 -2.42 5.53
C LEU A 100 3.75 -3.03 6.84
N ASP A 101 5.05 -2.90 7.06
CA ASP A 101 5.72 -3.28 8.31
C ASP A 101 5.78 -2.05 9.21
N ILE A 102 5.14 -2.11 10.37
CA ILE A 102 5.16 -1.05 11.40
C ILE A 102 5.84 -1.55 12.66
N ARG A 103 6.70 -0.71 13.26
CA ARG A 103 7.46 -1.04 14.48
C ARG A 103 7.51 0.14 15.42
N ALA A 104 7.31 -0.11 16.71
CA ALA A 104 7.47 0.89 17.77
C ALA A 104 8.25 0.28 18.94
N GLY A 105 8.87 1.12 19.76
CA GLY A 105 9.57 0.67 20.98
C GLY A 105 8.64 0.27 22.13
N GLU A 106 7.34 0.59 22.03
CA GLU A 106 6.32 0.33 23.05
C GLU A 106 5.02 -0.15 22.37
N ASP A 107 4.38 -1.16 22.95
CA ASP A 107 3.17 -1.79 22.36
C ASP A 107 2.01 -0.80 22.23
N ASP A 108 1.79 0.07 23.22
CA ASP A 108 0.72 1.07 23.17
C ASP A 108 0.90 2.04 21.99
N ARG A 109 2.16 2.44 21.70
CA ARG A 109 2.45 3.29 20.54
C ARG A 109 2.20 2.55 19.23
N LEU A 110 2.55 1.27 19.16
CA LEU A 110 2.28 0.43 17.99
C LEU A 110 0.77 0.35 17.72
N MET A 111 -0.03 0.08 18.76
CA MET A 111 -1.49 0.01 18.65
C MET A 111 -2.10 1.34 18.22
N MET A 112 -1.63 2.46 18.78
CA MET A 112 -2.10 3.79 18.39
C MET A 112 -1.75 4.12 16.93
N LEU A 113 -0.52 3.85 16.51
CA LEU A 113 -0.06 4.05 15.14
C LEU A 113 -0.89 3.21 14.16
N GLU A 114 -1.09 1.91 14.45
CA GLU A 114 -1.89 1.02 13.61
C GLU A 114 -3.34 1.52 13.49
N HIS A 115 -3.95 1.92 14.61
CA HIS A 115 -5.31 2.41 14.62
C HIS A 115 -5.48 3.68 13.78
N GLU A 116 -4.60 4.68 13.97
CA GLU A 116 -4.67 5.94 13.24
C GLU A 116 -4.38 5.74 11.75
N LEU A 117 -3.47 4.83 11.39
CA LEU A 117 -3.24 4.44 9.99
C LEU A 117 -4.48 3.86 9.31
N LYS A 118 -5.17 2.93 9.97
CA LYS A 118 -6.41 2.33 9.43
C LYS A 118 -7.48 3.40 9.18
N VAL A 119 -7.70 4.27 10.16
CA VAL A 119 -8.67 5.36 10.06
C VAL A 119 -8.29 6.32 8.93
N ASP A 120 -7.03 6.71 8.84
CA ASP A 120 -6.59 7.68 7.85
C ASP A 120 -6.52 7.09 6.44
N PHE A 121 -6.24 5.80 6.28
CA PHE A 121 -6.31 5.14 4.97
C PHE A 121 -7.74 5.14 4.43
N GLU A 122 -8.75 4.92 5.28
CA GLU A 122 -10.15 5.05 4.87
C GLU A 122 -10.48 6.48 4.40
N LYS A 123 -10.01 7.49 5.14
CA LYS A 123 -10.19 8.90 4.75
C LYS A 123 -9.50 9.20 3.43
N ILE A 124 -8.24 8.79 3.26
CA ILE A 124 -7.49 8.96 2.01
C ILE A 124 -8.25 8.32 0.86
N ALA A 125 -8.76 7.10 1.04
CA ALA A 125 -9.52 6.37 0.05
C ALA A 125 -10.85 7.05 -0.34
N LYS A 126 -11.49 7.74 0.62
CA LYS A 126 -12.68 8.58 0.41
C LYS A 126 -12.36 9.98 -0.16
N ASN A 127 -11.08 10.30 -0.39
CA ASN A 127 -10.56 11.62 -0.77
C ASN A 127 -10.78 12.72 0.28
N GLU A 128 -10.90 12.33 1.55
CA GLU A 128 -10.99 13.28 2.67
C GLU A 128 -9.59 13.82 3.00
N ALA A 129 -9.52 15.05 3.51
CA ALA A 129 -8.26 15.70 3.87
C ALA A 129 -7.62 15.02 5.09
N VAL A 130 -6.33 14.70 4.96
CA VAL A 130 -5.52 14.06 6.02
C VAL A 130 -4.10 14.60 5.96
N ASP A 131 -3.63 15.27 7.01
CA ASP A 131 -2.22 15.71 7.13
C ASP A 131 -1.65 16.41 5.87
N GLY A 132 -2.40 17.37 5.30
CA GLY A 132 -2.01 18.07 4.07
C GLY A 132 -2.24 17.28 2.77
N LEU A 133 -2.69 16.03 2.85
CA LEU A 133 -3.09 15.21 1.71
C LEU A 133 -4.56 15.51 1.35
N ASN A 134 -4.88 15.38 0.05
CA ASN A 134 -6.22 15.61 -0.51
C ASN A 134 -6.78 17.05 -0.38
N GLU A 135 -5.97 18.03 0.04
CA GLU A 135 -6.41 19.44 0.13
C GLU A 135 -6.50 20.15 -1.23
N SER A 136 -5.82 19.61 -2.25
CA SER A 136 -5.80 20.18 -3.60
C SER A 136 -5.59 19.11 -4.67
N GLY A 137 -5.84 19.48 -5.93
CA GLY A 137 -5.77 18.58 -7.08
C GLY A 137 -7.13 17.98 -7.45
N ALA A 138 -7.13 17.12 -8.47
CA ALA A 138 -8.35 16.48 -8.94
C ALA A 138 -8.76 15.34 -7.98
N THR A 139 -10.04 15.25 -7.65
CA THR A 139 -10.61 14.21 -6.79
C THR A 139 -11.25 13.10 -7.62
N GLY A 140 -10.69 11.88 -7.57
CA GLY A 140 -11.27 10.70 -8.20
C GLY A 140 -12.53 10.19 -7.50
N LYS A 141 -13.10 9.06 -7.94
CA LYS A 141 -14.26 8.43 -7.27
C LYS A 141 -13.95 7.86 -5.88
N GLY A 142 -12.66 7.81 -5.51
CA GLY A 142 -12.19 7.12 -4.31
C GLY A 142 -12.04 5.62 -4.53
N CYS A 143 -11.64 4.91 -3.48
CA CYS A 143 -11.48 3.47 -3.47
C CYS A 143 -11.92 2.87 -2.13
N THR A 144 -11.99 1.54 -2.06
CA THR A 144 -12.14 0.79 -0.82
C THR A 144 -10.78 0.29 -0.37
N VAL A 145 -10.56 0.24 0.95
CA VAL A 145 -9.35 -0.29 1.56
C VAL A 145 -9.74 -1.50 2.40
N GLU A 146 -8.95 -2.56 2.28
CA GLU A 146 -8.99 -3.73 3.15
C GLU A 146 -7.64 -3.84 3.84
N TRP A 147 -7.65 -4.11 5.15
CA TRP A 147 -6.44 -4.26 5.96
C TRP A 147 -6.42 -5.65 6.58
N THR A 148 -5.35 -6.40 6.30
CA THR A 148 -5.15 -7.76 6.80
C THR A 148 -3.85 -7.82 7.58
N LEU A 149 -3.87 -8.45 8.75
CA LEU A 149 -2.67 -8.72 9.54
C LEU A 149 -2.04 -10.02 9.06
N ASP A 150 -0.85 -9.93 8.45
CA ASP A 150 -0.12 -11.11 7.97
C ASP A 150 0.60 -11.86 9.11
N ALA A 151 1.35 -11.13 9.95
CA ALA A 151 2.10 -11.70 11.06
C ALA A 151 2.25 -10.68 12.21
N PRO A 152 1.73 -10.97 13.42
CA PRO A 152 2.10 -10.19 14.60
C PRO A 152 3.49 -10.58 15.09
N SER A 153 4.28 -9.60 15.50
CA SER A 153 5.52 -9.79 16.26
C SER A 153 5.46 -8.93 17.52
N GLU A 154 5.34 -9.57 18.68
CA GLU A 154 5.36 -8.87 19.96
C GLU A 154 6.76 -8.33 20.26
N ALA A 155 6.84 -7.22 21.00
CA ALA A 155 8.12 -6.70 21.47
C ALA A 155 8.75 -7.68 22.47
N ILE A 156 9.84 -8.32 22.09
CA ILE A 156 10.60 -9.19 22.99
C ILE A 156 11.47 -8.30 23.89
N LYS A 157 11.22 -8.37 25.19
CA LYS A 157 12.06 -7.73 26.21
C LYS A 157 13.11 -8.73 26.67
N PHE A 158 14.38 -8.43 26.43
CA PHE A 158 15.48 -9.21 26.97
C PHE A 158 15.45 -9.18 28.50
N ASP A 159 15.92 -10.27 29.10
CA ASP A 159 16.02 -10.37 30.55
C ASP A 159 16.99 -9.32 31.11
N ASN A 160 16.58 -8.62 32.18
CA ASN A 160 17.36 -7.54 32.77
C ASN A 160 18.69 -8.02 33.36
N ASP A 161 18.77 -9.26 33.84
CA ASP A 161 20.02 -9.84 34.32
C ASP A 161 20.97 -10.12 33.16
N CYS A 162 20.47 -10.58 32.01
CA CYS A 162 21.28 -10.74 30.80
C CYS A 162 21.82 -9.40 30.29
N ILE A 163 20.97 -8.36 30.22
CA ILE A 163 21.41 -7.02 29.83
C ILE A 163 22.50 -6.51 30.79
N ARG A 164 22.29 -6.68 32.11
CA ARG A 164 23.26 -6.28 33.13
C ARG A 164 24.59 -7.02 32.97
N CYS A 165 24.57 -8.34 32.77
CA CYS A 165 25.78 -9.13 32.58
C CYS A 165 26.59 -8.67 31.34
N VAL A 166 25.92 -8.31 30.25
CA VAL A 166 26.59 -7.78 29.04
C VAL A 166 27.20 -6.40 29.32
N ASP A 167 26.47 -5.51 30.00
CA ASP A 167 26.96 -4.18 30.37
C ASP A 167 28.16 -4.27 31.33
N GLU A 168 28.09 -5.11 32.36
CA GLU A 168 29.19 -5.31 33.32
C GLU A 168 30.45 -5.88 32.64
N SER A 169 30.28 -6.86 31.75
CA SER A 169 31.39 -7.42 30.95
C SER A 169 32.05 -6.35 30.07
N ALA A 170 31.23 -5.53 29.40
CA ALA A 170 31.74 -4.44 28.58
C ALA A 170 32.49 -3.38 29.43
N ARG A 171 31.99 -3.05 30.63
CA ARG A 171 32.66 -2.14 31.57
C ARG A 171 34.01 -2.67 32.01
N GLU A 172 34.12 -3.97 32.29
CA GLU A 172 35.39 -4.60 32.68
C GLU A 172 36.43 -4.53 31.54
N LEU A 173 35.98 -4.74 30.28
CA LEU A 173 36.84 -4.70 29.10
C LEU A 173 37.34 -3.28 28.74
N PHE A 174 36.44 -2.29 28.77
CA PHE A 174 36.74 -0.93 28.28
C PHE A 174 37.08 0.07 29.39
N GLY A 175 36.87 -0.28 30.66
CA GLY A 175 37.21 0.53 31.82
C GLY A 175 36.63 1.96 31.73
N GLY A 176 37.49 2.97 31.89
CA GLY A 176 37.09 4.38 31.87
C GLY A 176 36.58 4.88 30.52
N GLU A 177 36.78 4.14 29.42
CA GLU A 177 36.27 4.50 28.09
C GLU A 177 34.94 3.82 27.74
N HIS A 178 34.37 3.02 28.64
CA HIS A 178 33.14 2.25 28.41
C HIS A 178 31.99 3.08 27.80
N GLU A 179 31.70 4.25 28.37
CA GLU A 179 30.59 5.10 27.92
C GLU A 179 30.82 5.69 26.52
N ASN A 180 32.07 5.82 26.08
CA ASN A 180 32.41 6.34 24.75
C ASN A 180 32.48 5.23 23.69
N LEU A 181 32.68 3.97 24.11
CA LEU A 181 32.91 2.83 23.22
C LEU A 181 31.75 1.85 23.15
N THR A 182 30.71 2.02 23.97
CA THR A 182 29.52 1.16 24.01
C THR A 182 28.24 1.95 23.80
N LEU A 183 27.24 1.31 23.22
CA LEU A 183 25.92 1.91 23.00
C LEU A 183 24.84 0.85 23.22
N PRO A 184 23.84 1.10 24.08
CA PRO A 184 22.63 0.29 24.12
C PRO A 184 21.93 0.33 22.76
N MET A 185 21.46 -0.81 22.28
CA MET A 185 20.74 -0.94 21.02
C MET A 185 19.48 -1.77 21.19
N ILE A 186 18.47 -1.46 20.39
CA ILE A 186 17.25 -2.25 20.25
C ILE A 186 17.34 -2.98 18.91
N SER A 187 17.11 -4.29 18.89
CA SER A 187 17.07 -5.04 17.63
C SER A 187 15.85 -4.64 16.82
N GLY A 188 16.09 -4.01 15.67
CA GLY A 188 15.07 -3.68 14.69
C GLY A 188 14.67 -4.85 13.79
N ALA A 189 15.18 -6.06 14.01
CA ALA A 189 14.85 -7.28 13.26
C ALA A 189 14.41 -8.38 14.23
N GLY A 190 13.43 -9.21 13.82
CA GLY A 190 13.04 -10.37 14.60
C GLY A 190 14.21 -11.37 14.67
N GLN A 191 14.73 -11.59 15.87
CA GLN A 191 15.72 -12.64 16.13
C GLN A 191 14.98 -13.79 16.80
N TYR A 192 15.02 -14.97 16.17
CA TYR A 192 14.52 -16.20 16.78
C TYR A 192 15.59 -16.70 17.76
N ASP A 193 15.40 -16.47 19.06
CA ASP A 193 16.04 -17.30 20.07
C ASP A 193 15.32 -18.65 20.08
N PHE A 194 15.89 -19.65 19.40
CA PHE A 194 15.30 -20.98 19.33
C PHE A 194 15.26 -21.61 20.74
N PRO A 195 14.08 -21.92 21.31
CA PRO A 195 14.01 -22.66 22.57
C PRO A 195 14.19 -24.18 22.36
N ASP A 196 14.28 -24.66 21.11
CA ASP A 196 14.42 -26.07 20.78
C ASP A 196 15.45 -26.29 19.65
N PRO A 197 16.59 -26.97 19.92
CA PRO A 197 17.60 -27.27 18.90
C PRO A 197 17.11 -28.24 17.80
N ASN A 198 15.88 -28.76 17.86
CA ASN A 198 15.35 -29.72 16.88
C ASN A 198 14.22 -29.21 15.97
N SER A 199 13.82 -27.93 16.04
CA SER A 199 12.75 -27.41 15.18
C SER A 199 13.28 -26.46 14.10
N PHE A 200 13.60 -27.02 12.93
CA PHE A 200 13.77 -26.24 11.70
C PHE A 200 12.40 -26.01 11.04
N ARG A 201 11.95 -24.75 10.96
CA ARG A 201 10.89 -24.34 10.02
C ARG A 201 11.38 -23.15 9.21
N TRP A 202 11.56 -23.37 7.92
CA TRP A 202 11.75 -22.33 6.92
C TRP A 202 10.39 -21.76 6.53
N PHE A 203 10.23 -20.44 6.56
CA PHE A 203 9.22 -19.76 5.76
C PHE A 203 9.95 -18.83 4.78
N HIS A 204 9.71 -19.05 3.49
CA HIS A 204 10.12 -18.17 2.40
C HIS A 204 9.11 -17.02 2.30
N SER A 205 9.62 -15.80 2.22
CA SER A 205 8.93 -14.57 1.81
C SER A 205 8.43 -14.64 0.38
#